data_AF-A0A366H699-F1
#
_entry.id   AF-A0A366H699-F1
#
_cell.length_a   1.000
_cell.length_b   1.000
_cell.length_c   1.000
_cell.angle_alpha   90.00
_cell.angle_beta   90.00
_cell.angle_gamma   90.00
#
_symmetry.space_group_name_H-M   'P 1'
#
loop_
_entity.id
_entity.type
_entity.pdbx_description
1 polymer ?
#
loop_
_entity_poly.entity_id
_entity_poly.type
_entity_poly.pdbx_seq_one_letter_code
_entity_poly.pdbx_strand_id
1 'polypeptide(L)'
;MKLSGKRIGHLVFAAIYLGAAGFFAYAFYDRFWKWRDELSQVSTSFTTPDGANVSSSGMIWILPAGIFAILGFLRIARYWRVSR
;
A
#
# COMPACT_ATOMS: atom_id res chain seq x y z
N MET A 1 -21.80 20.88 -14.86
CA MET A 1 -22.04 19.44 -14.67
C MET A 1 -22.04 19.16 -13.16
N LYS A 2 -23.19 18.87 -12.53
CA LYS A 2 -23.31 18.73 -11.07
C LYS A 2 -22.96 17.28 -10.68
N LEU A 3 -21.81 17.07 -10.03
CA LEU A 3 -21.42 15.75 -9.53
C LEU A 3 -22.39 15.33 -8.42
N SER A 4 -23.09 14.20 -8.62
CA SER A 4 -23.95 13.61 -7.59
C SER A 4 -23.12 13.19 -6.38
N GLY A 5 -23.60 13.43 -5.15
CA GLY A 5 -22.88 13.09 -3.91
C GLY A 5 -22.45 11.62 -3.82
N LYS A 6 -23.21 10.70 -4.43
CA LYS A 6 -22.82 9.29 -4.53
C LYS A 6 -21.54 9.08 -5.36
N ARG A 7 -21.32 9.90 -6.39
CA ARG A 7 -20.13 9.84 -7.27
C ARG A 7 -18.88 10.36 -6.57
N ILE A 8 -19.02 11.45 -5.82
CA ILE A 8 -17.92 12.02 -5.01
C ILE A 8 -17.47 11.01 -3.95
N GLY A 9 -18.42 10.30 -3.34
CA GLY A 9 -18.10 9.23 -2.38
C GLY A 9 -17.13 8.18 -2.94
N HIS A 10 -17.32 7.73 -4.19
CA HIS A 10 -16.40 6.75 -4.81
C HIS A 10 -14.96 7.27 -4.92
N LEU A 11 -14.77 8.54 -5.29
CA LEU A 11 -13.44 9.14 -5.41
C LEU A 11 -12.79 9.37 -4.04
N VAL A 12 -13.57 9.79 -3.04
CA VAL A 12 -13.07 9.93 -1.66
C VAL A 12 -12.59 8.58 -1.11
N PHE A 13 -13.41 7.53 -1.24
CA PHE A 13 -12.99 6.18 -0.82
C PHE A 13 -11.81 5.66 -1.63
N ALA A 14 -11.74 5.95 -2.93
CA ALA A 14 -10.58 5.60 -3.75
C ALA A 14 -9.30 6.27 -3.23
N ALA A 15 -9.35 7.57 -2.92
CA ALA A 15 -8.21 8.30 -2.38
C ALA A 15 -7.75 7.73 -1.04
N ILE A 16 -8.69 7.40 -0.13
CA ILE A 16 -8.37 6.77 1.16
C ILE A 16 -7.66 5.43 0.95
N TYR A 17 -8.21 4.55 0.11
CA TYR A 17 -7.61 3.24 -0.14
C TYR A 17 -6.25 3.36 -0.82
N LEU A 18 -6.09 4.24 -1.81
CA LEU A 18 -4.80 4.45 -2.46
C LEU A 18 -3.76 5.07 -1.51
N GLY A 19 -4.17 5.97 -0.61
CA GLY A 19 -3.32 6.50 0.45
C GLY A 19 -2.84 5.39 1.39
N ALA A 20 -3.75 4.53 1.86
CA ALA A 20 -3.39 3.37 2.68
C ALA A 20 -2.46 2.41 1.93
N ALA A 21 -2.73 2.14 0.65
CA ALA A 21 -1.87 1.32 -0.20
C ALA A 21 -0.45 1.88 -0.30
N GLY A 22 -0.31 3.19 -0.52
CA GLY A 22 0.98 3.89 -0.55
C GLY A 22 1.71 3.80 0.78
N PHE A 23 1.01 3.98 1.90
CA PHE A 23 1.59 3.83 3.24
C PHE A 23 2.15 2.43 3.47
N PHE A 24 1.39 1.38 3.18
CA PHE A 24 1.86 0.00 3.35
C PHE A 24 2.93 -0.40 2.34
N ALA A 25 2.87 0.11 1.11
CA ALA A 25 3.93 -0.09 0.12
C ALA A 25 5.24 0.56 0.58
N TYR A 26 5.16 1.74 1.18
CA TYR A 26 6.32 2.39 1.80
C TYR A 26 6.86 1.58 2.99
N ALA A 27 5.99 1.09 3.88
CA ALA A 27 6.40 0.22 4.98
C ALA A 27 7.08 -1.08 4.48
N PHE A 28 6.56 -1.69 3.41
CA PHE A 28 7.18 -2.83 2.75
C PHE A 28 8.56 -2.47 2.18
N TYR A 29 8.67 -1.31 1.53
CA TYR A 29 9.92 -0.85 0.95
C TYR A 29 10.98 -0.63 2.04
N ASP A 30 10.63 0.15 3.06
CA ASP A 30 11.54 0.55 4.14
C ASP A 30 11.96 -0.62 5.04
N ARG A 31 11.02 -1.53 5.36
CA ARG A 31 11.26 -2.63 6.32
C ARG A 31 11.73 -3.93 5.71
N PHE A 32 11.65 -4.09 4.38
CA PHE A 32 12.03 -5.33 3.73
C PHE A 32 12.72 -5.11 2.40
N TRP A 33 12.07 -4.50 1.41
CA TRP A 33 12.56 -4.50 0.03
C TRP A 33 13.92 -3.82 -0.14
N LYS A 34 14.13 -2.70 0.55
CA LYS A 34 15.40 -1.95 0.57
C LYS A 34 16.56 -2.80 1.07
N TRP A 35 16.29 -3.74 1.97
CA TRP A 35 17.27 -4.54 2.71
C TRP A 35 17.21 -6.03 2.35
N ARG A 36 16.56 -6.36 1.23
CA ARG A 36 16.23 -7.76 0.88
C ARG A 36 17.49 -8.59 0.66
N ASP A 37 18.55 -7.98 0.15
CA ASP A 37 19.79 -8.66 -0.20
C ASP A 37 20.57 -8.98 1.09
N GLU A 38 20.61 -8.06 2.05
CA GLU A 38 21.17 -8.27 3.39
C GLU A 38 20.34 -9.27 4.21
N LEU A 39 19.01 -9.15 4.17
CA LEU A 39 18.09 -10.11 4.80
C LEU A 39 18.24 -11.52 4.24
N SER A 40 18.67 -11.69 2.99
CA SER A 40 18.93 -13.01 2.41
C SER A 40 20.18 -13.71 2.98
N GLN A 41 21.06 -12.95 3.64
CA GLN A 41 22.30 -13.45 4.24
C GLN A 41 22.16 -13.78 5.73
N VAL A 42 21.05 -13.39 6.36
CA VAL A 42 20.77 -13.62 7.78
C VAL A 42 19.51 -14.48 7.96
N SER A 43 19.40 -15.15 9.11
CA SER A 43 18.30 -16.09 9.36
C SER A 43 16.97 -15.40 9.73
N THR A 44 16.99 -14.21 10.32
CA THR A 44 15.78 -13.60 10.91
C THR A 44 15.72 -12.07 10.82
N SER A 45 16.75 -11.36 11.30
CA SER A 45 16.77 -9.90 11.37
C SER A 45 18.19 -9.34 11.40
N PHE A 46 18.34 -8.06 11.08
CA PHE A 46 19.57 -7.32 11.34
C PHE A 46 19.28 -5.86 11.69
N THR A 47 20.26 -5.17 12.27
CA THR A 47 20.17 -3.76 12.62
C THR A 47 20.77 -2.91 11.51
N THR A 48 19.98 -1.98 10.98
CA THR A 48 20.40 -1.04 9.94
C THR A 48 21.41 -0.01 10.48
N PRO A 49 22.16 0.70 9.62
CA PRO A 49 23.13 1.70 10.06
C PRO A 49 22.54 2.85 10.90
N ASP A 50 21.28 3.18 10.69
CA ASP A 50 20.50 4.14 11.48
C ASP A 50 19.91 3.55 12.78
N GLY A 51 20.24 2.30 13.11
CA GLY A 51 19.86 1.65 14.36
C GLY A 51 18.47 1.01 14.36
N ALA A 52 17.78 0.96 13.22
CA ALA A 52 16.48 0.30 13.11
C ALA A 52 16.64 -1.23 12.99
N ASN A 53 15.77 -1.99 13.66
CA ASN A 53 15.71 -3.43 13.46
C ASN A 53 14.78 -3.76 12.28
N VAL A 54 15.31 -4.46 11.28
CA VAL A 54 14.58 -4.95 10.10
C VAL A 54 14.65 -6.47 10.04
N SER A 55 13.59 -7.09 9.50
CA SER A 55 13.42 -8.54 9.50
C SER A 55 12.70 -9.01 8.25
N SER A 56 12.83 -10.30 7.93
CA SER A 56 12.12 -10.93 6.81
C SER A 56 10.59 -10.84 6.95
N SER A 57 10.08 -10.69 8.18
CA SER A 57 8.65 -10.44 8.43
C SER A 57 8.16 -9.10 7.90
N GLY A 58 9.04 -8.15 7.59
CA GLY A 58 8.69 -6.91 6.88
C GLY A 58 8.03 -7.16 5.52
N MET A 59 8.21 -8.35 4.93
CA MET A 59 7.52 -8.77 3.72
C MET A 59 6.00 -8.71 3.87
N ILE A 60 5.45 -8.88 5.09
CA ILE A 60 4.00 -8.92 5.33
C ILE A 60 3.27 -7.67 4.84
N TRP A 61 3.95 -6.52 4.79
CA TRP A 61 3.36 -5.23 4.40
C TRP A 61 2.93 -5.18 2.93
N ILE A 62 3.46 -6.05 2.06
CA ILE A 62 3.02 -6.12 0.65
C ILE A 62 1.55 -6.54 0.53
N LEU A 63 1.07 -7.37 1.47
CA LEU A 63 -0.30 -7.90 1.44
C LEU A 63 -1.35 -6.80 1.64
N PRO A 64 -1.33 -6.01 2.75
CA PRO A 64 -2.27 -4.91 2.90
C PRO A 64 -2.07 -3.85 1.80
N ALA A 65 -0.82 -3.59 1.35
CA ALA A 65 -0.58 -2.68 0.23
C ALA A 65 -1.35 -3.09 -1.03
N GLY A 66 -1.26 -4.36 -1.43
CA GLY A 66 -1.97 -4.91 -2.58
C GLY A 66 -3.48 -4.87 -2.41
N ILE A 67 -4.00 -5.27 -1.24
CA ILE A 67 -5.44 -5.25 -0.94
C ILE A 67 -6.00 -3.83 -1.09
N PHE A 68 -5.36 -2.85 -0.47
CA PHE A 68 -5.82 -1.46 -0.53
C PHE A 68 -5.69 -0.87 -1.94
N ALA A 69 -4.65 -1.21 -2.69
CA ALA A 69 -4.52 -0.79 -4.09
C ALA A 69 -5.68 -1.31 -4.93
N ILE A 70 -6.01 -2.61 -4.81
CA ILE A 70 -7.14 -3.24 -5.52
C ILE A 70 -8.46 -2.55 -5.15
N LEU A 71 -8.72 -2.31 -3.86
CA LEU A 71 -9.93 -1.61 -3.42
C LEU A 71 -10.02 -0.19 -3.99
N GLY A 72 -8.90 0.54 -4.03
CA GLY A 72 -8.81 1.87 -4.65
C GLY A 72 -9.18 1.85 -6.13
N PHE A 73 -8.55 0.97 -6.92
CA PHE A 73 -8.85 0.83 -8.35
C PHE A 73 -10.28 0.34 -8.61
N LEU A 74 -10.83 -0.56 -7.80
CA LEU A 74 -12.23 -0.97 -7.90
C LEU A 74 -13.20 0.20 -7.66
N ARG A 75 -12.88 1.12 -6.73
CA ARG A 75 -13.69 2.32 -6.50
C ARG A 75 -13.63 3.29 -7.67
N ILE A 76 -12.45 3.48 -8.26
CA ILE A 76 -12.30 4.25 -9.51
C ILE A 76 -13.12 3.57 -10.62
N ALA A 77 -12.94 2.29 -10.90
CA ALA A 77 -13.68 1.58 -11.94
C ALA A 77 -15.21 1.70 -11.78
N ARG A 78 -15.72 1.70 -10.54
CA ARG A 78 -17.14 1.95 -10.24
C ARG A 78 -17.57 3.39 -10.54
N TYR A 79 -16.75 4.38 -10.21
CA TYR A 79 -17.03 5.78 -10.59
C TYR A 79 -17.19 5.92 -12.11
N TRP A 80 -16.29 5.29 -12.89
CA TRP A 80 -16.34 5.32 -14.36
C TRP A 80 -17.58 4.62 -14.92
N ARG A 81 -17.97 3.45 -14.37
CA ARG A 81 -19.19 2.75 -14.78
C ARG A 81 -20.48 3.53 -14.49
N VAL A 82 -20.55 4.24 -13.36
CA VAL A 82 -21.71 5.07 -12.99
C VAL A 82 -21.74 6.39 -13.77
N SER A 83 -20.64 6.77 -14.42
CA SER A 83 -20.52 8.01 -15.18
C SER A 83 -20.79 7.87 -16.68
N ARG A 84 -20.84 6.63 -17.19
CA ARG A 84 -21.44 6.31 -18.50
C ARG A 84 -22.95 6.18 -18.35
#